data_AF-A0A1K1MND2-F1
#
_entry.id   AF-A0A1K1MND2-F1
#
_cell.length_a   1.000
_cell.length_b   1.000
_cell.length_c   1.000
_cell.angle_alpha   90.00
_cell.angle_beta   90.00
_cell.angle_gamma   90.00
#
_symmetry.space_group_name_H-M   'P 1'
#
loop_
_entity.id
_entity.type
_entity.pdbx_description
1 polymer ?
#
loop_
_entity_poly.entity_id
_entity_poly.type
_entity_poly.pdbx_seq_one_letter_code
_entity_poly.pdbx_strand_id
1 'polypeptide(L)'
;MKRIVTGAHYGLRDWLAQRVTAVIMTIFVLCLAGTLLVSPLPDYPAWKSLLGNQWMRIAFFLFLIGLFWHAWIGIRNILMDYVHATGIRLALQIGVIVSLLFYTVWSAEILWALGSA
;
A
#
# COMPACT_ATOMS: atom_id res chain seq x y z
N MET A 1 7.79 18.92 -37.03
CA MET A 1 7.30 18.25 -35.80
C MET A 1 8.42 18.23 -34.77
N LYS A 2 8.32 19.03 -33.70
CA LYS A 2 9.30 19.02 -32.60
C LYS A 2 9.01 17.80 -31.73
N ARG A 3 9.75 16.70 -31.93
CA ARG A 3 9.63 15.51 -31.07
C ARG A 3 10.16 15.91 -29.70
N ILE A 4 9.25 16.18 -28.77
CA ILE A 4 9.61 16.36 -27.37
C ILE A 4 9.97 14.96 -26.86
N VAL A 5 11.26 14.64 -26.85
CA VAL A 5 11.77 13.42 -26.20
C VAL A 5 11.63 13.64 -24.70
N THR A 6 10.46 13.33 -24.15
CA THR A 6 10.24 13.33 -22.71
C THR A 6 9.79 11.93 -22.28
N GLY A 7 10.56 11.34 -21.37
CA GLY A 7 10.03 10.46 -20.33
C GLY A 7 9.55 9.05 -20.68
N ALA A 8 10.02 8.39 -21.74
CA ALA A 8 9.69 6.97 -21.99
C ALA A 8 10.06 6.01 -20.81
N HIS A 9 10.82 6.50 -19.83
CA HIS A 9 11.29 5.74 -18.67
C HIS A 9 10.30 5.68 -17.49
N TYR A 10 9.34 6.62 -17.39
CA TYR A 10 8.44 6.66 -16.23
C TYR A 10 7.37 5.56 -16.27
N GLY A 11 6.86 5.23 -17.46
CA GLY A 11 5.85 4.17 -17.62
C GLY A 11 6.34 2.79 -17.21
N LEU A 12 7.59 2.43 -17.52
CA LEU A 12 8.17 1.14 -17.14
C LEU A 12 8.35 1.01 -15.63
N ARG A 13 8.79 2.09 -14.96
CA ARG A 13 8.96 2.12 -13.49
C ARG A 13 7.63 1.94 -12.77
N ASP A 14 6.61 2.70 -13.16
CA ASP A 14 5.28 2.62 -12.56
C ASP A 14 4.63 1.25 -12.81
N TRP A 15 4.80 0.71 -14.02
CA TRP A 15 4.36 -0.64 -14.37
C TRP A 15 5.05 -1.70 -13.52
N LEU A 16 6.38 -1.65 -13.38
CA LEU A 16 7.13 -2.63 -12.61
C LEU A 16 6.75 -2.57 -11.13
N ALA A 17 6.67 -1.36 -10.58
CA ALA A 17 6.32 -1.15 -9.19
C ALA A 17 4.93 -1.70 -8.86
N GLN A 18 3.93 -1.49 -9.73
CA GLN A 18 2.61 -2.08 -9.59
C GLN A 18 2.61 -3.60 -9.49
N ARG A 19 3.49 -4.27 -10.26
CA ARG A 19 3.55 -5.74 -10.36
C ARG A 19 4.25 -6.30 -9.13
N VAL A 20 5.36 -5.69 -8.74
CA VAL A 20 6.11 -6.05 -7.53
C VAL A 20 5.24 -5.88 -6.28
N THR A 21 4.56 -4.74 -6.13
CA THR A 21 3.67 -4.54 -4.97
C THR A 21 2.50 -5.51 -4.97
N ALA A 22 1.88 -5.79 -6.12
CA ALA A 22 0.81 -6.78 -6.22
C ALA A 22 1.27 -8.18 -5.82
N VAL A 23 2.47 -8.62 -6.23
CA VAL A 23 3.03 -9.93 -5.87
C VAL A 23 3.31 -10.00 -4.37
N ILE A 24 3.95 -8.98 -3.79
CA ILE A 24 4.21 -8.91 -2.35
C ILE A 24 2.90 -9.00 -1.55
N MET A 25 1.90 -8.22 -1.96
CA MET A 25 0.59 -8.20 -1.30
C MET A 25 -0.12 -9.55 -1.42
N THR A 26 -0.08 -10.17 -2.60
CA THR A 26 -0.71 -11.48 -2.84
C THR A 26 -0.08 -12.56 -1.98
N ILE A 27 1.26 -12.63 -1.92
CA ILE A 27 1.98 -13.59 -1.08
C ILE A 27 1.57 -13.41 0.38
N PHE A 28 1.57 -12.17 0.87
CA PHE A 28 1.18 -11.87 2.24
C PHE A 28 -0.25 -12.32 2.54
N VAL A 29 -1.22 -11.98 1.69
CA VAL A 29 -2.63 -12.36 1.87
C VAL A 29 -2.80 -13.87 1.85
N LEU A 30 -2.15 -14.58 0.94
CA LEU A 30 -2.22 -16.04 0.87
C LEU A 30 -1.60 -16.71 2.10
N CYS A 31 -0.45 -16.23 2.57
CA CYS A 31 0.19 -16.74 3.78
C CYS A 31 -0.68 -16.51 5.03
N LEU A 32 -1.23 -15.29 5.18
CA LEU A 32 -2.12 -14.96 6.30
C LEU A 32 -3.40 -15.80 6.25
N ALA A 33 -4.04 -15.90 5.08
CA ALA A 33 -5.23 -16.73 4.90
C ALA A 33 -4.96 -18.20 5.21
N GLY A 34 -3.86 -18.76 4.69
CA GLY A 34 -3.44 -20.13 5.00
C GLY A 34 -3.21 -20.36 6.49
N THR A 35 -2.60 -19.38 7.17
CA THR A 35 -2.40 -19.43 8.63
C THR A 35 -3.74 -19.44 9.37
N LEU A 36 -4.68 -18.58 8.99
CA LEU A 36 -6.00 -18.48 9.62
C LEU A 36 -6.89 -19.71 9.35
N LEU A 37 -6.69 -20.40 8.23
CA LEU A 37 -7.41 -21.66 7.93
C LEU A 37 -6.92 -22.83 8.80
N VAL A 38 -5.62 -22.86 9.14
CA VAL A 38 -5.03 -23.91 9.99
C VAL A 38 -5.16 -23.57 11.49
N SER A 39 -4.99 -22.30 11.84
CA SER A 39 -5.03 -21.78 13.21
C SER A 39 -5.91 -20.52 13.26
N PRO A 40 -7.23 -20.70 13.43
CA PRO A 40 -8.15 -19.57 13.58
C PRO A 40 -7.83 -18.74 14.83
N LEU A 41 -8.04 -17.43 14.75
CA LEU A 41 -7.88 -16.49 15.87
C LEU A 41 -9.27 -16.05 16.35
N PRO A 42 -9.83 -16.72 17.38
CA PRO A 42 -11.23 -16.55 17.77
C PRO A 42 -11.51 -15.26 18.54
N ASP A 43 -10.49 -14.66 19.14
CA ASP A 43 -10.64 -13.55 20.08
C ASP A 43 -9.50 -12.52 19.98
N TYR A 44 -9.71 -11.38 20.64
CA TYR A 44 -8.74 -10.28 20.65
C TYR A 44 -7.34 -10.69 21.19
N PRO A 45 -7.22 -11.45 22.30
CA PRO A 45 -5.92 -11.94 22.77
C PRO A 45 -5.14 -12.75 21.72
N ALA A 46 -5.81 -13.62 20.95
CA ALA A 46 -5.14 -14.38 19.90
C ALA A 46 -4.57 -13.45 18.79
N TRP A 47 -5.34 -12.44 18.38
CA TRP A 47 -4.86 -11.41 17.44
C TRP A 47 -3.69 -10.59 18.00
N LYS A 48 -3.78 -10.17 19.27
CA LYS A 48 -2.68 -9.45 19.93
C LYS A 48 -1.42 -10.31 20.01
N SER A 49 -1.55 -11.62 20.27
CA SER A 49 -0.41 -12.55 20.31
C SER A 49 0.27 -12.66 18.94
N LEU A 50 -0.49 -12.81 17.86
CA LEU A 50 0.04 -12.88 16.50
C LEU A 50 0.79 -11.60 16.11
N LEU A 51 0.17 -10.44 16.36
CA LEU A 51 0.75 -9.12 16.08
C LEU A 51 1.82 -8.69 17.10
N GLY A 52 1.95 -9.39 18.23
CA GLY A 52 3.07 -9.20 19.16
C GLY A 52 4.40 -9.66 18.58
N ASN A 53 4.37 -10.61 17.62
CA ASN A 53 5.57 -11.07 16.94
C ASN A 53 6.16 -9.98 16.04
N GLN A 54 7.43 -9.62 16.27
CA GLN A 54 8.14 -8.59 15.51
C GLN A 54 8.15 -8.85 13.99
N TRP A 55 8.36 -10.10 13.57
CA TRP A 55 8.41 -10.47 12.16
C TRP A 55 7.03 -10.36 11.49
N MET A 56 5.96 -10.69 12.22
CA MET A 56 4.60 -10.49 11.72
C MET A 56 4.29 -9.01 11.52
N ARG A 57 4.68 -8.15 12.48
CA ARG A 57 4.51 -6.69 12.33
C ARG A 57 5.26 -6.14 11.13
N ILE A 58 6.50 -6.56 10.93
CA ILE A 58 7.28 -6.17 9.75
C ILE A 58 6.57 -6.63 8.46
N ALA A 59 6.06 -7.86 8.42
CA ALA A 59 5.33 -8.38 7.25
C ALA A 59 4.06 -7.57 6.95
N PHE A 60 3.24 -7.28 7.96
CA PHE A 60 2.07 -6.39 7.83
C PHE A 60 2.47 -4.99 7.36
N PHE A 61 3.56 -4.44 7.90
CA PHE A 61 4.02 -3.11 7.50
C PHE A 61 4.52 -3.09 6.04
N LEU A 62 5.25 -4.12 5.61
CA LEU A 62 5.66 -4.27 4.21
C LEU A 62 4.45 -4.41 3.27
N PHE A 63 3.42 -5.16 3.68
CA PHE A 63 2.16 -5.24 2.96
C PHE A 63 1.52 -3.85 2.81
N LEU A 64 1.44 -3.07 3.89
CA LEU A 64 0.83 -1.74 3.87
C LEU A 64 1.61 -0.74 3.01
N ILE A 65 2.95 -0.72 3.11
CA ILE A 65 3.79 0.11 2.22
C ILE A 65 3.57 -0.28 0.76
N GLY A 66 3.52 -1.58 0.46
CA GLY A 66 3.20 -2.09 -0.87
C GLY A 66 1.83 -1.63 -1.35
N LEU A 67 0.82 -1.72 -0.49
CA LEU A 67 -0.56 -1.28 -0.76
C LEU A 67 -0.63 0.22 -1.02
N PHE A 68 0.02 1.07 -0.22
CA PHE A 68 -0.01 2.52 -0.40
C PHE A 68 0.67 2.95 -1.70
N TRP A 69 1.80 2.31 -2.03
CA TRP A 69 2.47 2.55 -3.31
C TRP A 69 1.62 2.07 -4.50
N HIS A 70 0.96 0.90 -4.36
CA HIS A 70 0.05 0.37 -5.35
C HIS A 70 -1.17 1.31 -5.56
N ALA A 71 -1.77 1.79 -4.47
CA ALA A 71 -2.89 2.71 -4.52
C ALA A 71 -2.51 4.05 -5.16
N TRP A 72 -1.33 4.59 -4.86
CA TRP A 72 -0.86 5.85 -5.45
C TRP A 72 -0.81 5.79 -6.97
N ILE A 73 -0.10 4.80 -7.54
CA ILE A 73 0.03 4.68 -8.99
C ILE A 73 -1.33 4.45 -9.64
N GLY A 74 -2.16 3.57 -9.06
CA GLY A 74 -3.49 3.26 -9.59
C GLY A 74 -4.40 4.48 -9.63
N ILE A 75 -4.54 5.18 -8.51
CA ILE A 75 -5.39 6.37 -8.41
C ILE A 75 -4.85 7.51 -9.26
N ARG A 76 -3.53 7.74 -9.28
CA ARG A 76 -2.93 8.76 -10.15
C ARG A 76 -3.30 8.53 -11.61
N ASN A 77 -3.24 7.29 -12.10
CA ASN A 77 -3.60 6.95 -13.47
C ASN A 77 -5.10 7.22 -13.74
N ILE A 78 -5.98 6.75 -12.86
CA ILE A 78 -7.42 7.04 -12.95
C ILE A 78 -7.68 8.56 -13.00
N LEU A 79 -7.03 9.34 -12.14
CA LEU A 79 -7.20 10.79 -12.13
C LEU A 79 -6.69 11.45 -13.42
N MET A 80 -5.61 10.95 -14.01
CA MET A 80 -5.09 11.45 -15.29
C MET A 80 -6.01 11.10 -16.47
N ASP A 81 -6.65 9.92 -16.45
CA ASP A 81 -7.50 9.44 -17.53
C ASP A 81 -8.89 10.09 -17.52
N TYR A 82 -9.47 10.32 -16.33
CA TYR A 82 -10.88 10.70 -16.20
C TYR A 82 -11.13 12.13 -15.71
N VAL A 83 -10.16 12.79 -15.07
CA VAL A 83 -10.34 14.17 -14.56
C VAL A 83 -9.62 15.15 -15.48
N HIS A 84 -10.35 15.75 -16.42
CA HIS A 84 -9.74 16.65 -17.42
C HIS A 84 -9.37 18.03 -16.85
N ALA A 85 -10.18 18.57 -15.94
CA ALA A 85 -9.93 19.87 -15.31
C ALA A 85 -8.67 19.84 -14.43
N THR A 86 -7.63 20.57 -14.85
CA THR A 86 -6.30 20.51 -14.22
C THR A 86 -6.31 20.91 -12.74
N GLY A 87 -7.05 21.95 -12.36
CA GLY A 87 -7.14 22.39 -10.96
C GLY A 87 -7.73 21.32 -10.04
N ILE A 88 -8.82 20.68 -10.47
CA ILE A 88 -9.47 19.61 -9.72
C ILE A 88 -8.57 18.38 -9.65
N ARG A 89 -7.97 17.97 -10.77
CA ARG A 89 -7.05 16.82 -10.81
C ARG A 89 -5.88 16.99 -9.85
N LEU A 90 -5.27 18.17 -9.80
CA LEU A 90 -4.17 18.46 -8.88
C LEU A 90 -4.62 18.43 -7.42
N ALA A 91 -5.75 19.05 -7.09
CA ALA A 91 -6.30 19.02 -5.74
C ALA A 91 -6.59 17.58 -5.26
N LEU A 92 -7.16 16.75 -6.13
CA LEU A 92 -7.41 15.33 -5.83
C LEU A 92 -6.10 14.55 -5.63
N GLN A 93 -5.10 14.74 -6.49
CA GLN A 93 -3.79 14.08 -6.33
C GLN A 93 -3.11 14.48 -5.03
N ILE A 94 -3.16 15.76 -4.64
CA ILE A 94 -2.64 16.23 -3.35
C ILE A 94 -3.38 15.56 -2.19
N GLY A 95 -4.72 15.52 -2.26
CA GLY A 95 -5.54 14.85 -1.24
C GLY A 95 -5.14 13.39 -1.07
N VAL A 96 -4.97 12.66 -2.17
CA VAL A 96 -4.54 11.25 -2.15
C VAL A 96 -3.14 11.11 -1.51
N ILE A 97 -2.18 11.94 -1.88
CA ILE A 97 -0.84 11.91 -1.29
C ILE A 97 -0.90 12.14 0.22
N VAL A 98 -1.62 13.17 0.67
CA VAL A 98 -1.77 13.49 2.09
C VAL A 98 -2.43 12.32 2.84
N SER A 99 -3.49 11.74 2.30
CA SER A 99 -4.15 10.58 2.90
C SER A 99 -3.22 9.38 3.01
N LEU A 100 -2.45 9.06 1.96
CA LEU A 100 -1.52 7.92 1.98
C LEU A 100 -0.36 8.11 2.97
N LEU A 101 0.16 9.34 3.10
CA LEU A 101 1.18 9.67 4.10
C LEU A 101 0.62 9.54 5.51
N PHE A 102 -0.60 10.05 5.75
CA PHE A 102 -1.29 9.90 7.02
C PHE A 102 -1.49 8.41 7.37
N TYR A 103 -2.01 7.60 6.44
CA TYR A 103 -2.19 6.17 6.66
C TYR A 103 -0.88 5.43 6.91
N THR A 104 0.22 5.84 6.28
CA THR A 104 1.54 5.26 6.53
C THR A 104 1.99 5.47 7.97
N VAL A 105 1.92 6.71 8.46
CA VAL A 105 2.31 7.04 9.84
C VAL A 105 1.39 6.36 10.84
N TRP A 106 0.08 6.45 10.63
CA TRP A 106 -0.91 5.87 11.53
C TRP A 106 -0.81 4.34 11.62
N SER A 107 -0.53 3.68 10.49
CA SER A 107 -0.31 2.23 10.47
C SER A 107 0.95 1.82 11.24
N ALA A 108 2.04 2.59 11.11
CA ALA A 108 3.27 2.34 11.86
C ALA A 108 3.02 2.49 13.37
N GLU A 109 2.30 3.54 13.77
CA GLU A 109 1.91 3.78 15.16
C GLU A 109 1.13 2.60 15.74
N ILE A 110 0.05 2.17 15.07
CA ILE A 110 -0.79 1.04 15.52
C ILE A 110 0.05 -0.24 15.67
N LEU A 111 0.85 -0.59 14.66
CA LEU A 111 1.62 -1.83 14.67
C LEU A 111 2.68 -1.84 15.78
N TRP A 112 3.35 -0.71 16.03
CA TRP A 112 4.37 -0.66 17.08
C TRP A 112 3.78 -0.56 18.49
N ALA A 113 2.66 0.15 18.67
CA ALA A 113 1.95 0.21 19.95
C ALA A 113 1.52 -1.17 20.45
N LEU A 114 1.16 -2.08 19.54
CA LEU A 114 0.70 -3.44 19.89
C LEU A 114 1.78 -4.35 20.47
N GLY A 115 3.06 -4.14 20.14
CA GLY A 115 4.15 -4.97 20.66
C GLY A 115 5.04 -4.28 21.70
N SER A 116 4.73 -3.03 22.07
CA SER A 116 5.27 -2.37 23.27
C SER A 116 4.39 -2.59 24.52
N ALA A 117 3.30 -3.34 24.40
CA ALA A 117 2.26 -3.55 25.42
C ALA A 117 1.98 -5.03 25.65
#